data_AF-A0A292Q1E8-F1
#
_entry.id   AF-A0A292Q1E8-F1
#
_cell.length_a   1.000
_cell.length_b   1.000
_cell.length_c   1.000
_cell.angle_alpha   90.00
_cell.angle_beta   90.00
_cell.angle_gamma   90.00
#
_symmetry.space_group_name_H-M   'P 1'
#
loop_
_entity.id
_entity.type
_entity.pdbx_description
1 polymer ?
#
loop_
_entity_poly.entity_id
_entity_poly.type
_entity_poly.pdbx_seq_one_letter_code
_entity_poly.pdbx_strand_id
1 'polypeptide(L)' 'LLLERGADVNAQGGYHGNALQAAGANGNESVVGLLLTHGADPNSEASADHT' A
#
# COMPACT_ATOMS: atom_id res chain seq x y z
N LEU A 1 13.86 3.50 -6.66
CA LEU A 1 12.42 3.51 -6.27
C LEU A 1 12.18 4.55 -5.18
N LEU A 2 10.96 5.09 -5.03
CA LEU A 2 10.64 6.01 -3.92
C LEU A 2 10.85 5.34 -2.55
N LEU A 3 10.58 4.04 -2.48
CA LEU A 3 10.82 3.20 -1.29
C LEU A 3 12.30 3.21 -0.86
N GLU A 4 13.23 3.19 -1.81
CA GLU A 4 14.69 3.29 -1.53
C GLU A 4 15.12 4.70 -1.07
N ARG A 5 14.25 5.70 -1.24
CA ARG A 5 14.47 7.09 -0.82
C ARG A 5 13.76 7.42 0.49
N GLY A 6 13.28 6.40 1.22
CA GLY A 6 12.62 6.57 2.51
C GLY A 6 11.15 6.97 2.42
N ALA A 7 10.50 6.77 1.27
CA ALA A 7 9.05 6.88 1.20
C ALA A 7 8.39 5.85 2.12
N ASP A 8 7.39 6.27 2.87
CA ASP A 8 6.60 5.38 3.72
C ASP A 8 5.79 4.41 2.85
N VAL A 9 6.11 3.13 2.95
CA VAL A 9 5.46 2.05 2.20
C VAL A 9 4.00 1.85 2.60
N ASN A 10 3.64 2.24 3.84
CA ASN A 10 2.30 2.14 4.40
C ASN A 10 1.54 3.45 4.34
N ALA A 11 2.05 4.45 3.60
CA ALA A 11 1.38 5.73 3.43
C ALA A 11 -0.07 5.54 2.99
N GLN A 12 -0.98 6.13 3.75
CA GLN A 12 -2.41 6.03 3.53
C GLN A 12 -2.94 7.22 2.73
N GLY A 13 -3.94 6.97 1.90
CA GLY A 13 -4.66 7.97 1.14
C GLY A 13 -5.34 7.44 -0.11
N GLY A 14 -6.20 8.29 -0.66
CA GLY A 14 -6.97 8.00 -1.86
C GLY A 14 -8.07 6.95 -1.65
N TYR A 15 -8.78 6.63 -2.72
CA TYR A 15 -9.95 5.75 -2.68
C TYR A 15 -9.65 4.33 -2.17
N HIS A 16 -8.43 3.84 -2.41
CA HIS A 16 -8.04 2.47 -2.09
C HIS A 16 -7.42 2.33 -0.70
N GLY A 17 -7.26 3.42 0.06
CA GLY A 17 -6.67 3.37 1.40
C GLY A 17 -5.15 3.40 1.41
N ASN A 18 -4.48 2.47 0.73
CA ASN A 18 -3.01 2.48 0.60
C ASN A 18 -2.53 1.88 -0.75
N ALA A 19 -1.22 1.96 -1.01
CA ALA A 19 -0.62 1.47 -2.25
C ALA A 19 -0.77 -0.05 -2.44
N LEU A 20 -0.75 -0.83 -1.35
CA LEU A 20 -0.88 -2.29 -1.38
C LEU A 20 -2.31 -2.73 -1.74
N GLN A 21 -3.31 -2.07 -1.16
CA GLN A 21 -4.73 -2.25 -1.46
C GLN A 21 -5.04 -1.84 -2.90
N ALA A 22 -4.46 -0.73 -3.38
CA ALA A 22 -4.56 -0.32 -4.78
C ALA A 22 -3.97 -1.37 -5.73
N ALA A 23 -2.79 -1.91 -5.42
CA ALA A 23 -2.16 -2.95 -6.23
C ALA A 23 -2.98 -4.25 -6.27
N GLY A 24 -3.51 -4.69 -5.11
CA GLY A 24 -4.37 -5.87 -5.01
C GLY A 24 -5.68 -5.74 -5.79
N ALA A 25 -6.36 -4.59 -5.65
CA ALA A 25 -7.62 -4.33 -6.36
C ALA A 25 -7.46 -4.33 -7.90
N ASN A 26 -6.28 -3.94 -8.39
CA ASN A 26 -5.96 -3.93 -9.82
C ASN A 26 -5.31 -5.24 -10.32
N GLY A 27 -5.10 -6.24 -9.45
CA GLY A 27 -4.46 -7.51 -9.82
C GLY A 27 -2.97 -7.38 -10.15
N ASN A 28 -2.29 -6.34 -9.67
CA ASN A 28 -0.90 -6.06 -10.00
C ASN A 28 0.06 -6.84 -9.09
N GLU A 29 0.17 -8.16 -9.31
CA GLU A 29 0.97 -9.07 -8.48
C GLU A 29 2.43 -8.63 -8.31
N SER A 30 3.07 -8.12 -9.38
CA SER A 30 4.44 -7.61 -9.31
C SER A 30 4.59 -6.43 -8.34
N VAL A 31 3.59 -5.54 -8.29
CA VAL A 31 3.60 -4.38 -7.37
C VAL A 31 3.31 -4.84 -5.94
N VAL A 32 2.40 -5.80 -5.76
CA VAL A 32 2.13 -6.43 -4.47
C VAL A 32 3.41 -7.05 -3.90
N GLY A 33 4.13 -7.85 -4.68
CA GLY A 33 5.39 -8.47 -4.27
C GLY A 33 6.46 -7.44 -3.90
N LEU A 34 6.58 -6.37 -4.70
CA LEU A 34 7.51 -5.28 -4.41
C LEU A 34 7.20 -4.61 -3.07
N LEU A 35 5.94 -4.22 -2.84
CA LEU A 35 5.50 -3.56 -1.61
C LEU A 35 5.71 -4.44 -0.38
N LEU A 36 5.35 -5.73 -0.46
CA LEU A 36 5.55 -6.68 0.64
C LEU A 36 7.04 -6.87 0.96
N THR A 37 7.91 -6.93 -0.05
CA THR A 37 9.37 -7.02 0.15
C THR A 37 9.93 -5.79 0.88
N HIS A 38 9.29 -4.64 0.71
CA HIS A 38 9.64 -3.39 1.38
C HIS A 38 8.90 -3.18 2.72
N GLY A 39 8.20 -4.19 3.24
CA GLY A 39 7.57 -4.14 4.56
C GLY A 39 6.18 -3.51 4.60
N ALA A 40 5.47 -3.51 3.47
CA ALA A 40 4.05 -3.14 3.46
C ALA A 40 3.25 -4.08 4.37
N ASP A 41 2.43 -3.51 5.25
CA ASP A 41 1.54 -4.25 6.12
C ASP A 41 0.19 -4.47 5.42
N PRO A 42 -0.22 -5.72 5.13
CA PRO A 42 -1.52 -6.03 4.53
C PRO A 42 -2.70 -5.58 5.40
N ASN A 43 -2.49 -5.41 6.70
CA ASN A 43 -3.46 -4.96 7.68
C ASN A 43 -3.18 -3.53 8.13
N SER A 44 -2.41 -2.73 7.38
CA SER A 44 -2.35 -1.28 7.62
C SER A 44 -3.72 -0.68 7.31
N GLU A 45 -4.60 -0.76 8.31
CA GLU A 45 -5.98 -0.30 8.28
C GLU A 45 -5.98 1.14 7.82
N ALA A 46 -6.39 1.37 6.56
CA ALA A 46 -6.96 2.65 6.18
C ALA A 46 -8.04 2.90 7.22
N SER A 47 -7.77 3.77 8.19
CA SER A 47 -8.68 4.00 9.30
C SER A 47 -9.95 4.52 8.67
N ALA A 48 -10.91 3.62 8.50
CA ALA A 48 -12.18 3.90 7.89
C ALA A 48 -13.01 4.61 8.95
N ASP A 49 -12.61 5.84 9.28
CA ASP A 49 -13.59 6.88 9.60
C ASP A 49 -14.28 7.23 8.29
N HIS A 50 -15.11 6.30 7.82
CA HIS A 50 -16.18 6.54 6.89
C HIS A 50 -17.46 6.63 7.74
N THR A 51 -17.59 7.73 8.50
CA THR A 51 -18.87 8.18 9.07
C THR A 51 -19.28 9.47 8.43
#